data_AF-A0A1W6ZIR8-F1
#
_entry.id   AF-A0A1W6ZIR8-F1
#
_cell.length_a   1.000
_cell.length_b   1.000
_cell.length_c   1.000
_cell.angle_alpha   90.00
_cell.angle_beta   90.00
_cell.angle_gamma   90.00
#
_symmetry.space_group_name_H-M   'P 1'
#
loop_
_entity.id
_entity.type
_entity.pdbx_description
1 polymer ?
#
loop_
_entity_poly.entity_id
_entity_poly.type
_entity_poly.pdbx_seq_one_letter_code
_entity_poly.pdbx_strand_id
1 'polypeptide(L)'
;MALAETRPRAAADIPREAVYALTPAQQYGLALEAQTEQDHAALLYWLRASASAGHLPAQELLGVVLLGGPVLYGDGMSADPCEARHWLGQAALNGSVASMPRALVGRPHGQAPGACR
;
A
#
# COMPACT_ATOMS: atom_id res chain seq x y z
N MET A 1 -2.62 -39.22 6.18
CA MET A 1 -2.76 -37.92 6.86
C MET A 1 -2.35 -36.86 5.87
N ALA A 2 -3.34 -36.25 5.19
CA ALA A 2 -3.09 -35.25 4.16
C ALA A 2 -2.65 -33.95 4.86
N LEU A 3 -1.44 -33.48 4.54
CA LEU A 3 -1.03 -32.12 4.79
C LEU A 3 -2.02 -31.24 4.02
N ALA A 4 -2.95 -30.62 4.75
CA ALA A 4 -3.70 -29.51 4.20
C ALA A 4 -2.64 -28.44 3.88
N GLU A 5 -2.22 -28.41 2.62
CA GLU A 5 -1.55 -27.27 2.03
C GLU A 5 -2.49 -26.08 2.28
N THR A 6 -2.28 -25.38 3.40
CA THR A 6 -2.83 -24.07 3.66
C THR A 6 -2.19 -23.16 2.65
N ARG A 7 -2.64 -23.24 1.40
CA ARG A 7 -2.43 -22.20 0.42
C ARG A 7 -2.94 -20.93 1.10
N PRO A 8 -2.07 -19.93 1.35
CA PRO A 8 -2.55 -18.66 1.82
C PRO A 8 -3.62 -18.21 0.83
N ARG A 9 -4.79 -17.79 1.35
CA ARG A 9 -5.84 -17.25 0.50
C ARG A 9 -5.23 -16.02 -0.15
N ALA A 10 -4.94 -16.13 -1.45
CA ALA A 10 -4.59 -14.97 -2.25
C ALA A 10 -5.63 -13.88 -1.95
N ALA A 11 -5.17 -12.66 -1.66
CA ALA A 11 -6.05 -11.53 -1.34
C ALA A 11 -7.20 -11.35 -2.33
N ALA A 12 -6.98 -11.79 -3.57
CA ALA A 12 -7.93 -11.79 -4.67
C ALA A 12 -9.21 -12.60 -4.42
N ASP A 13 -9.21 -13.59 -3.51
CA ASP A 13 -10.37 -14.45 -3.22
C ASP A 13 -11.22 -13.95 -2.05
N ILE A 14 -10.78 -12.91 -1.33
CA ILE A 14 -11.60 -12.34 -0.24
C ILE A 14 -12.69 -11.47 -0.86
N PRO A 15 -13.98 -11.80 -0.68
CA PRO A 15 -15.04 -11.00 -1.24
C PRO A 15 -14.99 -9.59 -0.64
N ARG A 16 -15.19 -8.58 -1.48
CA ARG A 16 -15.14 -7.15 -1.12
C ARG A 16 -15.94 -6.80 0.15
N GLU A 17 -17.03 -7.52 0.40
CA GLU A 17 -17.85 -7.38 1.61
C GLU A 17 -17.13 -7.82 2.89
N ALA A 18 -16.33 -8.88 2.82
CA ALA A 18 -15.51 -9.34 3.93
C ALA A 18 -14.34 -8.38 4.21
N VAL A 19 -13.85 -7.65 3.20
CA VAL A 19 -12.82 -6.62 3.37
C VAL A 19 -13.32 -5.49 4.27
N TYR A 20 -14.53 -4.99 4.05
CA TYR A 20 -15.13 -3.95 4.89
C TYR A 20 -15.53 -4.44 6.29
N ALA A 21 -15.72 -5.74 6.48
CA ALA A 21 -15.96 -6.34 7.80
C ALA A 21 -14.69 -6.42 8.67
N LEU A 22 -13.51 -6.33 8.06
CA LEU A 22 -12.23 -6.32 8.77
C LEU A 22 -11.91 -4.92 9.30
N THR A 23 -11.28 -4.86 10.47
CA THR A 23 -10.76 -3.59 11.00
C THR A 23 -9.59 -3.11 10.13
N PRO A 24 -9.32 -1.79 10.07
CA PRO A 24 -8.21 -1.28 9.25
C PRO A 24 -6.85 -1.86 9.65
N ALA A 25 -6.65 -2.14 10.94
CA ALA A 25 -5.45 -2.79 11.44
C ALA A 25 -5.32 -4.26 10.98
N GLN A 26 -6.43 -5.00 10.89
CA GLN A 26 -6.44 -6.36 10.35
C GLN A 26 -6.13 -6.37 8.85
N GLN A 27 -6.73 -5.46 8.08
CA GLN A 27 -6.42 -5.29 6.67
C GLN A 27 -4.93 -4.98 6.46
N TYR A 28 -4.34 -4.14 7.32
CA TYR A 28 -2.91 -3.87 7.31
C TYR A 28 -2.06 -5.12 7.62
N GLY A 29 -2.50 -5.97 8.55
CA GLY A 29 -1.86 -7.27 8.81
C GLY A 29 -1.81 -8.17 7.57
N LEU A 30 -2.94 -8.30 6.86
CA LEU A 30 -3.03 -9.06 5.61
C LEU A 30 -2.13 -8.48 4.50
N ALA A 31 -1.95 -7.17 4.48
CA ALA A 31 -1.01 -6.53 3.57
C ALA A 31 0.43 -6.97 3.83
N LEU A 32 0.84 -7.04 5.10
CA LEU A 32 2.19 -7.48 5.47
C LEU A 32 2.43 -8.97 5.18
N GLU A 33 1.40 -9.80 5.32
CA GLU A 33 1.43 -11.20 4.91
C GLU A 33 1.67 -11.29 3.39
N ALA A 34 0.88 -10.56 2.60
CA ALA A 34 1.05 -10.49 1.14
C ALA A 34 2.44 -10.01 0.71
N GLN A 35 3.04 -9.05 1.45
CA GLN A 35 4.42 -8.62 1.21
C GLN A 35 5.42 -9.77 1.41
N THR A 36 5.22 -10.59 2.46
CA THR A 36 6.09 -11.73 2.78
C THR A 36 5.98 -12.82 1.71
N GLU A 37 4.80 -12.98 1.13
CA GLU A 37 4.52 -13.90 0.02
C GLU A 37 4.94 -13.36 -1.35
N GLN A 38 5.47 -12.13 -1.41
CA GLN A 38 5.80 -11.41 -2.65
C GLN A 38 4.58 -11.22 -3.58
N ASP A 39 3.36 -11.25 -3.04
CA ASP A 39 2.14 -10.91 -3.75
C ASP A 39 1.92 -9.40 -3.70
N HIS A 40 2.55 -8.72 -4.66
CA HIS A 40 2.50 -7.28 -4.82
C HIS A 40 1.09 -6.74 -5.10
N ALA A 41 0.25 -7.51 -5.81
CA ALA A 41 -1.12 -7.12 -6.13
C ALA A 41 -1.99 -7.14 -4.88
N ALA A 42 -1.88 -8.20 -4.09
CA ALA A 42 -2.52 -8.33 -2.78
C ALA A 42 -2.07 -7.24 -1.80
N LEU A 43 -0.76 -6.97 -1.73
CA LEU A 43 -0.19 -5.92 -0.90
C LEU A 43 -0.83 -4.56 -1.19
N LEU A 44 -0.87 -4.14 -2.45
CA LEU A 44 -1.48 -2.87 -2.85
C LEU A 44 -2.98 -2.81 -2.56
N TYR A 45 -3.69 -3.92 -2.76
CA TYR A 45 -5.13 -4.01 -2.51
C TYR A 45 -5.45 -3.77 -1.02
N TRP A 46 -4.80 -4.51 -0.12
CA TRP A 46 -5.03 -4.39 1.32
C TRP A 46 -4.58 -3.05 1.89
N LEU A 47 -3.45 -2.53 1.39
CA LEU A 47 -2.98 -1.22 1.78
C LEU A 47 -3.96 -0.13 1.39
N ARG A 48 -4.51 -0.16 0.17
CA ARG A 48 -5.55 0.81 -0.27
C ARG A 48 -6.81 0.71 0.58
N ALA A 49 -7.28 -0.49 0.90
CA ALA A 49 -8.44 -0.68 1.76
C ALA A 49 -8.22 -0.06 3.16
N SER A 50 -7.08 -0.38 3.78
CA SER A 50 -6.74 0.10 5.12
C SER A 50 -6.46 1.61 5.14
N ALA A 51 -5.77 2.12 4.11
CA ALA A 51 -5.50 3.54 3.94
C ALA A 51 -6.77 4.37 3.73
N SER A 52 -7.73 3.84 2.95
CA SER A 52 -9.04 4.46 2.72
C SER A 52 -9.89 4.51 4.00
N ALA A 53 -9.69 3.55 4.90
CA ALA A 53 -10.32 3.55 6.22
C ALA A 53 -9.59 4.46 7.25
N GLY A 54 -8.59 5.23 6.82
CA GLY A 54 -7.88 6.20 7.67
C GLY A 54 -6.74 5.61 8.50
N HIS A 55 -6.30 4.38 8.21
CA HIS A 55 -5.20 3.76 8.96
C HIS A 55 -3.86 4.38 8.55
N LEU A 56 -3.29 5.17 9.46
CA LEU A 56 -2.05 5.92 9.26
C LEU A 56 -0.86 5.05 8.83
N PRO A 57 -0.59 3.85 9.42
CA PRO A 57 0.47 2.96 8.96
C PRO A 57 0.28 2.48 7.50
N ALA A 58 -0.96 2.23 7.09
CA ALA A 58 -1.25 1.78 5.74
C ALA A 58 -1.05 2.89 4.71
N GLN A 59 -1.47 4.12 5.02
CA GLN A 59 -1.24 5.29 4.16
C GLN A 59 0.26 5.53 3.93
N GLU A 60 1.06 5.42 4.98
CA GLU A 60 2.52 5.57 4.89
C GLU A 60 3.16 4.45 4.06
N LEU A 61 2.83 3.20 4.36
CA LEU A 61 3.40 2.05 3.66
C LEU A 61 3.00 2.04 2.18
N LEU A 62 1.75 2.37 1.87
CA LEU A 62 1.26 2.50 0.49
C LEU A 62 2.05 3.54 -0.30
N GLY A 63 2.29 4.70 0.31
CA GLY A 63 3.10 5.75 -0.30
C GLY A 63 4.54 5.32 -0.58
N VAL A 64 5.16 4.60 0.36
CA VAL A 64 6.52 4.06 0.18
C VAL A 64 6.56 3.00 -0.90
N VAL A 65 5.61 2.08 -0.92
CA VAL A 65 5.51 1.01 -1.91
C VAL A 65 5.26 1.57 -3.31
N LEU A 66 4.43 2.61 -3.46
CA LEU A 66 4.16 3.21 -4.77
C LEU A 66 5.31 4.09 -5.28
N LEU A 67 6.17 4.62 -4.41
CA LEU A 67 7.39 5.35 -4.79
C LEU A 67 8.59 4.44 -5.06
N GLY A 68 8.84 3.50 -4.14
CA GLY A 68 10.00 2.62 -4.14
C GLY A 68 9.75 1.27 -4.81
N GLY A 69 8.50 0.96 -5.14
CA GLY A 69 8.06 -0.35 -5.62
C GLY A 69 8.86 -0.90 -6.79
N PRO A 70 9.05 -0.15 -7.89
CA PRO A 70 9.84 -0.62 -9.02
C PRO A 70 11.30 -0.89 -8.68
N VAL A 71 11.86 -0.16 -7.70
CA VAL A 71 13.26 -0.30 -7.28
C VAL A 71 13.42 -1.49 -6.33
N LEU A 72 12.42 -1.75 -5.48
CA LEU A 72 12.46 -2.80 -4.45
C LEU A 72 11.98 -4.15 -4.98
N TYR A 73 11.03 -4.15 -5.90
CA TYR A 73 10.30 -5.34 -6.38
C TYR A 73 10.40 -5.56 -7.90
N GLY A 74 11.05 -4.65 -8.64
CA GLY A 74 11.26 -4.75 -10.09
C GLY A 74 10.02 -4.44 -10.94
N ASP A 75 10.01 -4.90 -12.20
CA ASP A 75 8.92 -4.72 -13.17
C ASP A 75 7.56 -5.28 -12.72
N GLY A 76 7.52 -6.08 -11.65
CA GLY A 76 6.29 -6.58 -11.04
C GLY A 76 5.46 -5.51 -10.31
N MET A 77 6.00 -4.31 -10.10
CA MET A 77 5.28 -3.18 -9.50
C MET A 77 5.52 -1.90 -10.31
N SER A 78 4.43 -1.32 -10.82
CA SER A 78 4.48 0.01 -11.43
C SER A 78 4.50 1.09 -10.34
N ALA A 79 5.41 2.06 -10.46
CA ALA A 79 5.38 3.23 -9.61
C ALA A 79 4.18 4.10 -9.95
N ASP A 80 3.49 4.58 -8.93
CA ASP A 80 2.52 5.65 -9.03
C ASP A 80 2.89 6.77 -8.06
N PRO A 81 3.78 7.69 -8.47
CA PRO A 81 4.21 8.77 -7.61
C PRO A 81 3.08 9.77 -7.29
N CYS A 82 2.01 9.79 -8.10
CA CYS A 82 0.85 10.65 -7.86
C CYS A 82 0.00 10.13 -6.71
N GLU A 83 -0.38 8.87 -6.79
CA GLU A 83 -1.11 8.19 -5.72
C GLU A 83 -0.27 8.13 -4.44
N ALA A 84 1.04 7.89 -4.55
CA ALA A 84 1.93 7.88 -3.39
C ALA A 84 1.92 9.22 -2.63
N ARG A 85 1.99 10.35 -3.34
CA ARG A 85 1.93 11.68 -2.72
C ARG A 85 0.58 11.96 -2.08
N HIS A 86 -0.51 11.47 -2.67
CA HIS A 86 -1.83 11.59 -2.07
C HIS A 86 -1.87 10.91 -0.69
N TRP A 87 -1.45 9.63 -0.62
CA TRP A 87 -1.47 8.88 0.64
C TRP A 87 -0.47 9.40 1.68
N LEU A 88 0.75 9.78 1.26
CA LEU A 88 1.72 10.42 2.17
C LEU A 88 1.24 11.78 2.68
N GLY A 89 0.53 12.53 1.84
CA GLY A 89 -0.11 13.79 2.24
C GLY A 89 -1.20 13.56 3.29
N GLN A 90 -2.06 12.56 3.09
CA GLN A 90 -3.06 12.16 4.09
C GLN A 90 -2.41 11.72 5.40
N ALA A 91 -1.35 10.89 5.34
CA ALA A 91 -0.61 10.45 6.52
C ALA A 91 0.03 11.63 7.27
N ALA A 92 0.57 12.62 6.55
CA ALA A 92 1.17 13.81 7.13
C ALA A 92 0.12 14.72 7.80
N LEU A 93 -1.05 14.86 7.17
CA LEU A 93 -2.20 15.58 7.77
C LEU A 93 -2.71 14.89 9.03
N ASN A 94 -2.68 13.55 9.07
CA ASN A 94 -3.05 12.76 10.23
C ASN A 94 -1.94 12.65 11.30
N GLY A 95 -0.83 13.38 11.14
CA GLY A 95 0.22 13.51 12.15
C GLY A 95 1.41 12.54 12.00
N SER A 96 1.56 11.84 10.87
CA SER A 96 2.77 11.03 10.63
C SER A 96 3.98 11.94 10.33
N VAL A 97 4.89 12.03 11.32
CA VAL A 97 6.17 12.72 11.18
C VAL A 97 7.09 12.03 10.16
N ALA A 98 6.97 10.72 9.99
CA ALA A 98 7.77 9.93 9.05
C ALA A 98 7.32 10.12 7.58
N SER A 99 6.05 10.45 7.38
CA SER A 99 5.49 10.75 6.05
C SER A 99 5.78 12.18 5.60
N MET A 100 5.90 13.15 6.51
CA MET A 100 6.18 14.57 6.18
C MET A 100 7.38 14.76 5.22
N PRO A 101 8.59 14.22 5.49
CA PRO A 101 9.69 14.36 4.55
C PRO A 101 9.44 13.62 3.24
N ARG A 102 8.76 12.46 3.25
CA ARG A 102 8.47 11.65 2.06
C ARG A 102 7.40 12.27 1.16
N ALA A 103 6.41 12.94 1.74
CA ALA A 103 5.41 13.74 1.03
C ALA A 103 6.08 14.90 0.27
N LEU A 104 7.14 15.47 0.84
CA LEU A 104 7.93 16.54 0.24
C LEU A 104 8.91 16.03 -0.84
N VAL A 105 9.56 14.88 -0.58
CA VAL A 105 10.60 14.26 -1.44
C VAL A 105 10.02 13.50 -2.63
N GLY A 106 8.74 13.12 -2.61
CA GLY A 106 8.04 12.54 -3.77
C GLY A 106 7.97 13.44 -5.01
N ARG A 107 8.65 14.59 -5.06
CA ARG A 107 8.94 15.35 -6.29
C ARG A 107 10.05 14.60 -7.05
N PRO A 108 9.73 13.86 -8.14
CA PRO A 108 10.78 13.28 -8.96
C PRO A 108 11.68 14.41 -9.48
N HIS A 109 13.00 14.21 -9.39
CA HIS A 109 13.96 15.04 -10.10
C HIS A 109 13.70 14.89 -11.61
N GLY A 110 12.86 15.76 -12.18
CA GLY A 110 12.61 15.81 -13.62
C GLY A 110 11.15 15.82 -14.10
N GLN A 111 10.13 15.79 -13.23
CA GLN A 111 8.74 15.93 -13.69
C GLN A 111 8.13 17.27 -13.25
N ALA A 112 7.65 18.04 -14.23
CA ALA A 112 6.98 19.33 -14.04
C ALA A 112 5.78 19.23 -13.07
N PRO A 113 5.42 20.31 -12.37
CA PRO A 113 4.38 20.34 -11.31
C PRO A 113 2.93 20.06 -11.78
N GLY A 114 2.70 19.38 -12.91
CA GLY A 114 1.38 19.15 -13.51
C GLY A 114 1.08 17.73 -13.98
N ALA A 115 1.86 16.72 -13.59
CA ALA A 115 1.72 15.35 -14.14
C ALA A 115 0.87 14.39 -13.29
N CYS A 116 0.02 14.90 -12.39
CA CYS A 116 -1.07 14.11 -11.82
C CYS A 116 -2.36 14.70 -12.34
N ARG A 117 -3.01 13.95 -13.23
CA ARG A 117 -4.32 14.33 -13.77
C ARG A 117 -5.42 13.71 -12.93
#